data_AF-A0A397SXF0-F1
#
_entry.id   AF-A0A397SXF0-F1
#
_cell.length_a   1.000
_cell.length_b   1.000
_cell.length_c   1.000
_cell.angle_alpha   90.00
_cell.angle_beta   90.00
_cell.angle_gamma   90.00
#
_symmetry.space_group_name_H-M   'P 1'
#
loop_
_entity.id
_entity.type
_entity.pdbx_description
1 polymer ?
#
loop_
_entity_poly.entity_id
_entity_poly.type
_entity_poly.pdbx_seq_one_letter_code
_entity_poly.pdbx_strand_id
1 'polypeptide(L)'
;MEFLSSTNLFKSDHLFKSTKFLTLNPSIFEIFLKRDDFYVSNEIIIWENLLKWAYGQDPIIQQDINKWNKNEFTMMKRRLSRFIQLIRFYHISSEDFHSKVYPFKEILPSNLINNILAYHMVLN
;
A
#
# COMPACT_ATOMS: atom_id res chain seq x y z
N MET A 1 25.59 -17.48 -13.44
CA MET A 1 24.39 -16.92 -14.09
C MET A 1 23.17 -17.58 -13.49
N GLU A 2 22.13 -16.77 -13.32
CA GLU A 2 20.96 -16.97 -12.46
C GLU A 2 19.99 -18.03 -12.97
N PHE A 3 19.50 -18.88 -12.06
CA PHE A 3 18.34 -19.76 -12.29
C PHE A 3 17.35 -19.76 -11.11
N LEU A 4 17.37 -18.72 -10.26
CA LEU A 4 16.48 -18.61 -9.09
C LEU A 4 15.45 -17.47 -9.17
N SER A 5 15.39 -16.69 -10.25
CA SER A 5 14.51 -15.51 -10.32
C SER A 5 13.06 -15.82 -10.73
N SER A 6 12.79 -16.85 -11.54
CA SER A 6 11.44 -17.05 -12.10
C SER A 6 10.45 -17.73 -11.16
N THR A 7 10.87 -18.71 -10.36
CA THR A 7 9.96 -19.51 -9.52
C THR A 7 9.54 -18.79 -8.24
N ASN A 8 10.41 -17.97 -7.66
CA ASN A 8 10.09 -17.14 -6.50
C ASN A 8 9.23 -15.93 -6.86
N LEU A 9 9.46 -15.33 -8.04
CA LEU A 9 8.68 -14.18 -8.54
C LEU A 9 7.21 -14.55 -8.78
N PHE A 10 6.95 -15.70 -9.41
CA PHE A 10 5.57 -16.19 -9.64
C PHE A 10 4.81 -16.50 -8.35
N LYS A 11 5.51 -16.90 -7.28
CA LYS A 11 4.90 -17.23 -5.98
C LYS A 11 4.54 -15.98 -5.17
N SER A 12 5.34 -14.92 -5.30
CA SER A 12 5.13 -13.61 -4.69
C SER A 12 3.80 -12.97 -5.14
N ASP A 13 3.59 -12.87 -6.44
CA ASP A 13 2.40 -12.24 -7.02
C ASP A 13 1.10 -12.96 -6.60
N HIS A 14 1.17 -14.29 -6.43
CA HIS A 14 0.01 -15.08 -6.02
C HIS A 14 -0.30 -14.93 -4.52
N LEU A 15 0.69 -14.64 -3.68
CA LEU A 15 0.49 -14.38 -2.25
C LEU A 15 -0.28 -13.08 -2.03
N PHE A 16 0.12 -11.99 -2.70
CA PHE A 16 -0.57 -10.70 -2.61
C PHE A 16 -1.94 -10.70 -3.29
N LYS A 17 -2.13 -11.48 -4.36
CA LYS A 17 -3.46 -11.66 -4.96
C LYS A 17 -4.40 -12.51 -4.10
N SER A 18 -3.88 -13.32 -3.18
CA SER A 18 -4.70 -14.17 -2.30
C SER A 18 -5.09 -13.44 -1.02
N THR A 19 -6.34 -13.55 -0.57
CA THR A 19 -6.79 -12.99 0.73
C THR A 19 -6.05 -13.58 1.94
N LYS A 20 -5.22 -14.63 1.76
CA LYS A 20 -4.38 -15.23 2.82
C LYS A 20 -3.33 -14.27 3.36
N PHE A 21 -2.95 -13.22 2.64
CA PHE A 21 -2.04 -12.22 3.21
C PHE A 21 -2.72 -11.38 4.32
N LEU A 22 -4.06 -11.25 4.31
CA LEU A 22 -4.81 -10.46 5.30
C LEU A 22 -4.75 -11.04 6.70
N THR A 23 -4.46 -12.34 6.82
CA THR A 23 -4.27 -13.03 8.09
C THR A 23 -2.81 -13.05 8.55
N LEU A 24 -1.87 -12.48 7.78
CA LEU A 24 -0.46 -12.45 8.14
C LEU A 24 -0.20 -11.42 9.24
N ASN A 25 0.72 -11.77 10.14
CA ASN A 25 1.22 -10.86 11.17
C ASN A 25 1.80 -9.59 10.52
N PRO A 26 1.54 -8.38 11.04
CA PRO A 26 2.05 -7.13 10.48
C PRO A 26 3.58 -7.10 10.31
N SER A 27 4.32 -7.77 11.19
CA SER A 27 5.77 -7.92 11.09
C SER A 27 6.20 -8.70 9.86
N ILE A 28 5.40 -9.68 9.42
CA ILE A 28 5.64 -10.43 8.19
C ILE A 28 5.43 -9.51 6.97
N PHE A 29 4.38 -8.70 6.99
CA PHE A 29 4.13 -7.71 5.93
C PHE A 29 5.29 -6.70 5.82
N GLU A 30 5.79 -6.22 6.96
CA GLU A 30 6.95 -5.32 7.01
C GLU A 30 8.23 -5.96 6.44
N ILE A 31 8.49 -7.24 6.75
CA ILE A 31 9.62 -7.98 6.18
C ILE A 31 9.47 -8.12 4.66
N PHE A 32 8.28 -8.41 4.16
CA PHE A 32 8.04 -8.52 2.72
C PHE A 32 8.24 -7.20 1.97
N LEU A 33 7.75 -6.07 2.51
CA LEU A 33 7.93 -4.77 1.85
C LEU A 33 9.37 -4.27 1.87
N LYS A 34 10.19 -4.69 2.84
CA LYS A 34 11.61 -4.31 2.93
C LYS A 34 12.52 -5.10 1.99
N ARG A 35 12.02 -6.14 1.35
CA ARG A 35 12.81 -7.02 0.49
C ARG A 35 12.88 -6.47 -0.93
N ASP A 36 14.07 -6.01 -1.33
CA ASP A 36 14.31 -5.52 -2.69
C ASP A 36 14.21 -6.62 -3.76
N ASP A 37 14.40 -7.89 -3.37
CA ASP A 37 14.28 -9.06 -4.25
C ASP A 37 12.82 -9.49 -4.51
N PHE A 38 11.86 -8.90 -3.80
CA PHE A 38 10.44 -9.16 -3.95
C PHE A 38 9.81 -8.11 -4.88
N TYR A 39 9.97 -8.31 -6.19
CA TYR A 39 9.31 -7.44 -7.17
C TYR A 39 7.82 -7.80 -7.22
N VAL A 40 7.00 -7.11 -6.44
CA VAL A 40 5.56 -7.11 -6.71
C VAL A 40 5.38 -6.31 -7.98
N SER A 41 4.86 -6.94 -9.02
CA SER A 41 4.76 -6.32 -10.35
C SER A 41 3.89 -5.05 -10.37
N ASN A 42 3.06 -4.84 -9.34
CA ASN A 42 2.18 -3.69 -9.24
C ASN A 42 2.03 -3.17 -7.79
N GLU A 43 2.64 -2.00 -7.51
CA GLU A 43 2.59 -1.32 -6.20
C GLU A 43 1.16 -0.97 -5.76
N ILE A 44 0.21 -0.79 -6.68
CA ILE A 44 -1.17 -0.51 -6.28
C ILE A 44 -1.80 -1.68 -5.52
N ILE A 45 -1.42 -2.92 -5.86
CA ILE A 45 -1.91 -4.12 -5.20
C ILE A 45 -1.42 -4.14 -3.75
N ILE A 46 -0.18 -3.71 -3.49
CA ILE A 46 0.37 -3.56 -2.14
C ILE A 46 -0.47 -2.57 -1.34
N TRP A 47 -0.75 -1.40 -1.90
CA TRP A 47 -1.55 -0.35 -1.26
C TRP A 47 -2.96 -0.82 -0.90
N GLU A 48 -3.69 -1.41 -1.86
CA GLU A 48 -5.06 -1.91 -1.63
C GLU A 48 -5.11 -3.02 -0.58
N ASN A 49 -4.09 -3.87 -0.57
CA ASN A 49 -3.95 -4.96 0.39
C ASN A 49 -3.62 -4.45 1.80
N LEU A 50 -2.74 -3.47 1.90
CA LEU A 50 -2.44 -2.80 3.15
C LEU A 50 -3.69 -2.10 3.72
N LEU A 51 -4.51 -1.45 2.88
CA LEU A 51 -5.78 -0.86 3.30
C LEU A 51 -6.73 -1.92 3.86
N LYS A 52 -6.93 -3.04 3.15
CA LYS A 52 -7.77 -4.17 3.62
C LYS A 52 -7.28 -4.71 4.97
N TRP A 53 -5.96 -4.87 5.13
CA TRP A 53 -5.36 -5.28 6.41
C TRP A 53 -5.68 -4.26 7.51
N ALA A 54 -5.51 -2.97 7.23
CA ALA A 54 -5.72 -1.91 8.21
C ALA A 54 -7.20 -1.75 8.61
N TYR A 55 -8.14 -2.02 7.70
CA TYR A 55 -9.58 -2.09 8.03
C TYR A 55 -9.94 -3.23 8.97
N GLY A 56 -9.30 -4.39 8.77
CA GLY A 56 -9.53 -5.59 9.58
C GLY A 56 -8.87 -5.57 10.95
N GLN A 57 -8.05 -4.57 11.27
CA GLN A 57 -7.46 -4.42 12.60
C GLN A 57 -8.50 -3.95 13.62
N ASP A 58 -8.40 -4.45 14.86
CA ASP A 58 -9.25 -4.01 15.96
C ASP A 58 -8.80 -2.62 16.50
N PRO A 59 -9.73 -1.70 16.82
CA PRO A 59 -11.16 -1.70 16.48
C PRO A 59 -11.41 -1.59 14.97
N ILE A 60 -12.39 -2.32 14.46
CA ILE A 60 -12.74 -2.29 13.03
C ILE A 60 -13.12 -0.86 12.61
N ILE A 61 -12.57 -0.41 11.48
CA ILE A 61 -12.89 0.90 10.86
C ILE A 61 -13.76 0.64 9.62
N GLN A 62 -14.77 1.46 9.39
CA GLN A 62 -15.60 1.37 8.18
C GLN A 62 -14.77 1.64 6.91
N GLN A 63 -15.11 1.00 5.79
CA GLN A 63 -14.30 1.12 4.57
C GLN A 63 -14.53 2.40 3.77
N ASP A 64 -15.70 3.03 3.94
CA ASP A 64 -16.04 4.26 3.24
C ASP A 64 -15.38 5.46 3.91
N ILE A 65 -14.29 5.95 3.31
CA ILE A 65 -13.50 7.07 3.83
C ILE A 65 -14.33 8.35 3.99
N ASN A 66 -15.37 8.56 3.17
CA ASN A 66 -16.21 9.75 3.23
C ASN A 66 -17.07 9.79 4.50
N LYS A 67 -17.20 8.67 5.19
CA LYS A 67 -17.94 8.54 6.45
C LYS A 67 -17.04 8.61 7.68
N TRP A 68 -15.73 8.74 7.49
CA TRP A 68 -14.80 8.71 8.61
C TRP A 68 -14.93 9.94 9.49
N ASN A 69 -14.98 9.70 10.80
CA ASN A 69 -14.78 10.72 11.80
C ASN A 69 -13.28 10.92 12.10
N LYS A 70 -12.96 11.96 12.88
CA LYS A 70 -11.58 12.31 13.26
C LYS A 70 -10.83 11.15 13.96
N ASN A 71 -11.53 10.34 14.74
CA ASN A 71 -10.93 9.20 15.43
C ASN A 71 -10.55 8.09 14.43
N GLU A 72 -11.40 7.79 13.46
CA GLU A 72 -11.12 6.82 12.39
C GLU A 72 -9.91 7.25 11.54
N PHE A 73 -9.85 8.53 11.15
CA PHE A 73 -8.65 9.08 10.49
C PHE A 73 -7.38 8.90 11.33
N THR A 74 -7.45 9.19 12.63
CA THR A 74 -6.31 9.07 13.55
C THR A 74 -5.86 7.60 13.68
N MET A 75 -6.82 6.68 13.82
CA MET A 75 -6.55 5.25 13.92
C MET A 75 -5.92 4.71 12.63
N MET A 76 -6.46 5.06 11.46
CA MET A 76 -5.93 4.62 10.19
C MET A 76 -4.52 5.17 9.96
N LYS A 77 -4.31 6.46 10.21
CA LYS A 77 -2.98 7.09 10.12
C LYS A 77 -1.95 6.35 10.98
N ARG A 78 -2.32 6.00 12.21
CA ARG A 78 -1.45 5.22 13.11
C ARG A 78 -1.13 3.84 12.54
N ARG A 79 -2.15 3.10 12.05
CA ARG A 79 -1.98 1.76 11.47
C ARG A 79 -1.04 1.76 10.26
N LEU A 80 -1.18 2.75 9.39
CA LEU A 80 -0.44 2.81 8.13
C LEU A 80 0.93 3.48 8.24
N SER A 81 1.16 4.33 9.25
CA SER A 81 2.36 5.17 9.38
C SER A 81 3.68 4.48 9.05
N ARG A 82 3.94 3.32 9.64
CA ARG A 82 5.19 2.55 9.44
C ARG A 82 5.34 1.95 8.04
N PHE A 83 4.22 1.75 7.33
CA PHE A 83 4.18 1.10 6.03
C PHE A 83 4.22 2.12 4.89
N ILE A 84 3.77 3.37 5.11
CA ILE A 84 3.78 4.41 4.08
C ILE A 84 5.17 4.58 3.46
N GLN A 85 6.22 4.60 4.28
CA GLN A 85 7.60 4.73 3.80
C GLN A 85 8.13 3.53 3.00
N LEU A 86 7.41 2.40 3.03
CA LEU A 86 7.82 1.16 2.37
C LEU A 86 7.13 0.97 1.01
N ILE A 87 6.11 1.77 0.70
CA ILE A 87 5.37 1.71 -0.57
C ILE A 87 6.03 2.63 -1.58
N ARG A 88 6.28 2.11 -2.78
CA ARG A 88 6.98 2.87 -3.83
C ARG A 88 5.97 3.63 -4.69
N PHE A 89 5.34 4.65 -4.12
CA PHE A 89 4.23 5.38 -4.74
C PHE A 89 4.51 5.92 -6.16
N TYR A 90 5.76 6.24 -6.50
CA TYR A 90 6.14 6.67 -7.86
C TYR A 90 5.99 5.60 -8.95
N HIS A 91 5.88 4.32 -8.57
CA HIS A 91 5.58 3.22 -9.50
C HIS A 91 4.07 2.94 -9.62
N ILE A 92 3.22 3.67 -8.90
CA ILE A 92 1.77 3.61 -9.09
C ILE A 92 1.42 4.51 -10.28
N SER A 93 0.53 4.02 -11.16
CA SER A 93 0.07 4.79 -12.32
C SER A 93 -0.63 6.09 -11.88
N SER A 94 -0.61 7.14 -12.71
CA SER A 94 -1.31 8.39 -12.38
C SER A 94 -2.82 8.16 -12.15
N GLU A 95 -3.43 7.25 -12.90
CA GLU A 95 -4.85 6.89 -12.79
C GLU A 95 -5.14 6.19 -11.46
N ASP A 96 -4.35 5.18 -11.10
CA ASP A 96 -4.49 4.48 -9.82
C ASP A 96 -4.16 5.39 -8.63
N PHE A 97 -3.16 6.25 -8.75
CA PHE A 97 -2.84 7.23 -7.72
C PHE A 97 -4.04 8.15 -7.47
N HIS A 98 -4.61 8.73 -8.53
CA HIS A 98 -5.75 9.63 -8.42
C HIS A 98 -7.00 8.93 -7.84
N SER A 99 -7.31 7.73 -8.30
CA SER A 99 -8.56 7.04 -7.95
C SER A 99 -8.50 6.27 -6.63
N LYS A 100 -7.33 5.74 -6.25
CA LYS A 100 -7.21 4.77 -5.13
C LYS A 100 -6.28 5.23 -4.01
N VAL A 101 -5.30 6.10 -4.27
CA VAL A 101 -4.37 6.60 -3.24
C VAL A 101 -4.81 7.97 -2.74
N TYR A 102 -5.07 8.91 -3.65
CA TYR A 102 -5.40 10.29 -3.35
C TYR A 102 -6.62 10.50 -2.44
N PRO A 103 -7.68 9.64 -2.45
CA PRO A 103 -8.75 9.74 -1.46
C PRO A 103 -8.23 9.73 -0.02
N PHE A 104 -7.13 9.01 0.24
CA PHE A 104 -6.50 8.89 1.56
C PHE A 104 -5.45 9.98 1.84
N LYS A 105 -5.40 11.08 1.09
CA LYS A 105 -4.40 12.14 1.25
C LYS A 105 -4.26 12.68 2.68
N GLU A 106 -5.33 12.68 3.48
CA GLU A 106 -5.32 13.19 4.86
C GLU A 106 -4.50 12.35 5.84
N ILE A 107 -4.37 11.05 5.57
CA ILE A 107 -3.54 10.14 6.39
C ILE A 107 -2.10 10.04 5.87
N LEU A 108 -1.83 10.56 4.67
CA LEU A 108 -0.52 10.55 4.03
C LEU A 108 0.26 11.83 4.35
N PRO A 109 1.60 11.78 4.37
CA PRO A 109 2.43 12.99 4.47
C PRO A 109 2.13 13.96 3.32
N SER A 110 1.94 15.24 3.62
CA SER A 110 1.58 16.25 2.61
C SER A 110 2.67 16.44 1.56
N ASN A 111 3.94 16.37 1.96
CA ASN A 111 5.09 16.41 1.05
C ASN A 111 5.08 15.23 0.07
N LEU A 112 4.71 14.03 0.52
CA LEU A 112 4.60 12.85 -0.34
C LEU A 112 3.53 13.07 -1.43
N ILE A 113 2.34 13.53 -1.05
CA ILE A 113 1.26 13.82 -1.98
C ILE A 113 1.68 14.86 -3.02
N ASN A 114 2.25 15.98 -2.57
CA ASN A 114 2.67 17.06 -3.46
C ASN A 114 3.75 16.61 -4.45
N ASN A 115 4.71 15.80 -4.00
CA ASN A 115 5.76 15.29 -4.87
C ASN A 115 5.24 14.31 -5.92
N ILE A 116 4.31 13.42 -5.56
CA ILE A 116 3.69 12.48 -6.52
C ILE A 116 2.82 13.23 -7.52
N LEU A 117 2.04 14.23 -7.07
CA LEU A 117 1.26 15.10 -7.95
C LEU A 117 2.17 15.81 -8.96
N ALA A 118 3.26 16.41 -8.50
CA ALA A 118 4.23 17.06 -9.38
C ALA A 118 4.85 16.08 -10.38
N TYR A 119 5.23 14.87 -9.94
CA TYR A 119 5.78 13.83 -10.79
C TYR A 119 4.84 13.44 -11.94
N HIS A 120 3.55 13.22 -11.65
CA HIS A 120 2.57 12.89 -12.68
C HIS A 120 2.15 14.08 -13.56
N MET A 121 2.27 15.31 -13.07
CA MET A 121 2.03 16.52 -13.87
C MET A 121 3.15 16.79 -14.88
N VAL A 122 4.40 16.42 -14.56
CA VAL A 122 5.57 16.63 -15.45
C VAL A 122 5.67 15.55 -16.53
N LEU A 123 5.14 14.35 -16.28
CA LEU A 123 5.23 13.20 -17.19
C LEU A 123 4.05 13.04 -18.17
N ASN A 124 3.13 14.01 -18.23
CA ASN A 124 1.98 14.02 -19.13
C ASN A 124 2.16 15.02 -20.28
#